data_AF-A0A527HCL5-F1
#
_entry.id   AF-A0A527HCL5-F1
#
_cell.length_a   1.000
_cell.length_b   1.000
_cell.length_c   1.000
_cell.angle_alpha   90.00
_cell.angle_beta   90.00
_cell.angle_gamma   90.00
#
_symmetry.space_group_name_H-M   'P 1'
#
loop_
_entity.id
_entity.type
_entity.pdbx_description
1 polymer ?
#
loop_
_entity_poly.entity_id
_entity_poly.type
_entity_poly.pdbx_seq_one_letter_code
_entity_poly.pdbx_strand_id
1 'polypeptide(L)'
;MKTLGLLGGMSWESTAIYYRLLNEIVRERLGGLHSAKLLLWSFDFAEIAERQHHGDWDGAGVLLVEAARKLEAGGAEGLLLCTNTMHKLADQVQASVSIPLIHIADATAVAVKRAGMQRPALLATRFTMEQDFYKGRLTEIYGLSPVVPDAAGRDMVHRVIYEELC
;
A
#
# COMPACT_ATOMS: atom_id res chain seq x y z
N MET A 1 -10.18 18.97 7.88
CA MET A 1 -9.42 17.82 7.33
C MET A 1 -10.40 16.73 6.96
N LYS A 2 -10.17 16.03 5.85
CA LYS A 2 -10.93 14.84 5.46
C LYS A 2 -10.60 13.66 6.37
N THR A 3 -11.53 12.74 6.58
CA THR A 3 -11.28 11.46 7.27
C THR A 3 -10.65 10.46 6.30
N LEU A 4 -9.54 9.81 6.69
CA LEU A 4 -8.90 8.79 5.85
C LEU A 4 -9.21 7.38 6.36
N GLY A 5 -9.50 6.47 5.43
CA GLY A 5 -9.62 5.03 5.69
C GLY A 5 -8.31 4.32 5.39
N LEU A 6 -7.80 3.55 6.34
CA LEU A 6 -6.58 2.77 6.24
C LEU A 6 -6.95 1.28 6.19
N LEU A 7 -6.55 0.61 5.11
CA LEU A 7 -6.58 -0.85 4.99
C LEU A 7 -5.18 -1.36 5.36
N GLY A 8 -5.00 -1.79 6.61
CA GLY A 8 -3.71 -2.15 7.20
C GLY A 8 -3.67 -3.55 7.80
N GLY A 9 -2.67 -3.83 8.64
CA GLY A 9 -2.43 -5.16 9.18
C GLY A 9 -1.77 -6.11 8.18
N MET A 10 -1.02 -5.61 7.20
CA MET A 10 -0.35 -6.42 6.17
C MET A 10 1.13 -6.04 5.93
N SER A 11 1.96 -5.94 6.97
CA SER A 11 1.72 -6.34 8.38
C SER A 11 1.29 -5.15 9.29
N TRP A 12 1.02 -5.42 10.58
CA TRP A 12 0.61 -4.39 11.53
C TRP A 12 1.77 -3.45 11.92
N GLU A 13 3.00 -3.95 11.96
CA GLU A 13 4.23 -3.19 12.23
C GLU A 13 4.34 -2.02 11.26
N SER A 14 4.13 -2.28 9.96
CA SER A 14 4.15 -1.26 8.92
C SER A 14 2.98 -0.27 9.03
N THR A 15 1.81 -0.74 9.48
CA THR A 15 0.60 0.09 9.65
C THR A 15 0.78 1.10 10.78
N ALA A 16 1.48 0.74 11.85
CA ALA A 16 1.81 1.66 12.94
C ALA A 16 2.60 2.88 12.45
N ILE A 17 3.45 2.70 11.44
CA ILE A 17 4.21 3.80 10.82
C ILE A 17 3.26 4.76 10.10
N TYR A 18 2.30 4.25 9.31
CA TYR A 18 1.28 5.10 8.66
C TYR A 18 0.52 5.93 9.68
N TYR A 19 0.01 5.30 10.74
CA TYR A 19 -0.73 6.00 11.79
C TYR A 19 0.10 7.12 12.43
N ARG A 20 1.35 6.82 12.81
CA ARG A 20 2.25 7.80 13.43
C ARG A 20 2.51 8.97 12.50
N LEU A 21 2.97 8.71 11.27
CA LEU A 21 3.36 9.77 10.33
C LEU A 21 2.18 10.66 9.95
N LEU A 22 0.97 10.09 9.76
CA LEU A 22 -0.22 10.88 9.46
C LEU A 22 -0.58 11.84 10.59
N ASN A 23 -0.48 11.40 11.84
CA ASN A 23 -0.71 12.26 13.00
C ASN A 23 0.37 13.33 13.16
N GLU A 24 1.64 12.97 12.96
CA GLU A 24 2.76 13.92 13.00
C GLU A 24 2.59 15.02 11.94
N ILE A 25 2.27 14.66 10.70
CA ILE A 25 2.02 15.61 9.60
C ILE A 25 0.86 16.56 9.94
N VAL A 26 -0.23 16.04 10.52
CA VAL A 26 -1.38 16.88 10.90
C VAL A 26 -1.01 17.86 12.03
N ARG A 27 -0.30 17.38 13.05
CA ARG A 27 0.18 18.23 14.15
C ARG A 27 1.14 19.31 13.64
N GLU A 28 2.07 18.96 12.75
CA GLU A 28 3.01 19.92 12.15
C GLU A 28 2.29 21.01 11.36
N ARG A 29 1.23 20.66 10.62
CA ARG A 29 0.49 21.61 9.78
C ARG A 29 -0.49 22.49 10.55
N LEU A 30 -1.11 21.96 11.60
CA LEU A 30 -2.21 22.64 12.30
C LEU A 30 -1.85 23.10 13.72
N GLY A 31 -0.74 22.61 14.28
CA GLY A 31 -0.25 22.98 15.61
C GLY A 31 -1.09 22.42 16.77
N GLY A 32 -0.70 22.77 17.99
CA GLY A 32 -1.43 22.43 19.21
C GLY A 32 -1.61 20.93 19.42
N LEU A 33 -2.85 20.53 19.75
CA LEU A 33 -3.25 19.14 20.01
C LEU A 33 -4.00 18.51 18.83
N HIS A 34 -3.82 19.03 17.60
CA HIS A 34 -4.45 18.47 16.42
C HIS A 34 -3.87 17.10 16.05
N SER A 35 -4.76 16.17 15.72
CA SER A 35 -4.47 14.81 15.27
C SER A 35 -5.28 14.47 14.01
N ALA A 36 -4.87 13.43 13.28
CA ALA A 36 -5.53 13.02 12.05
C ALA A 36 -6.86 12.30 12.33
N LYS A 37 -7.88 12.55 11.50
CA LYS A 37 -9.14 11.77 11.50
C LYS A 37 -8.94 10.50 10.69
N LEU A 38 -8.87 9.35 11.35
CA LEU A 38 -8.55 8.06 10.74
C LEU A 38 -9.60 7.00 11.10
N LEU A 39 -9.96 6.18 10.12
CA LEU A 39 -10.61 4.88 10.31
C LEU A 39 -9.60 3.81 9.89
N LEU A 40 -9.40 2.78 10.71
CA LEU A 40 -8.45 1.70 10.42
C LEU A 40 -9.18 0.37 10.42
N TRP A 41 -9.09 -0.35 9.30
CA TRP A 41 -9.37 -1.77 9.23
C TRP A 41 -8.02 -2.51 9.23
N SER A 42 -7.72 -3.21 10.31
CA SER A 42 -6.51 -4.02 10.43
C SER A 42 -6.87 -5.48 10.23
N PHE A 43 -6.37 -6.07 9.14
CA PHE A 43 -6.55 -7.50 8.87
C PHE A 43 -5.73 -8.36 9.85
N ASP A 44 -6.18 -9.59 10.07
CA ASP A 44 -5.27 -10.66 10.46
C ASP A 44 -4.40 -10.97 9.24
N PHE A 45 -3.09 -10.75 9.36
CA PHE A 45 -2.21 -10.89 8.22
C PHE A 45 -2.09 -12.33 7.75
N ALA A 46 -2.25 -13.31 8.64
CA ALA A 46 -2.10 -14.72 8.30
C ALA A 46 -3.09 -15.14 7.21
N GLU A 47 -4.35 -14.70 7.30
CA GLU A 47 -5.39 -14.99 6.30
C GLU A 47 -5.02 -14.41 4.91
N ILE A 48 -4.51 -13.18 4.88
CA ILE A 48 -4.12 -12.54 3.63
C ILE A 48 -2.86 -13.19 3.05
N ALA A 49 -1.87 -13.50 3.89
CA ALA A 49 -0.61 -14.11 3.48
C ALA A 49 -0.81 -15.54 2.93
N GLU A 50 -1.67 -16.35 3.55
CA GLU A 50 -2.02 -17.69 3.08
C GLU A 50 -2.64 -17.63 1.67
N ARG A 51 -3.59 -16.72 1.46
CA ARG A 51 -4.21 -16.51 0.14
C ARG A 51 -3.20 -16.06 -0.91
N GLN A 52 -2.29 -15.14 -0.57
CA GLN A 52 -1.21 -14.72 -1.46
C GLN A 52 -0.32 -15.91 -1.86
N HIS A 53 0.04 -16.76 -0.89
CA HIS A 53 0.90 -17.92 -1.11
C HIS A 53 0.23 -18.96 -2.05
N HIS A 54 -1.08 -19.17 -1.87
CA HIS A 54 -1.88 -20.05 -2.73
C HIS A 54 -2.31 -19.41 -4.07
N GLY A 55 -2.00 -18.13 -4.29
CA GLY A 55 -2.44 -17.39 -5.46
C GLY A 55 -3.94 -17.08 -5.50
N ASP A 56 -4.64 -17.19 -4.37
CA ASP A 56 -6.06 -16.85 -4.19
C ASP A 56 -6.25 -15.31 -4.10
N TRP A 57 -5.95 -14.62 -5.19
CA TRP A 57 -6.09 -13.18 -5.30
C TRP A 57 -7.55 -12.73 -5.28
N ASP A 58 -8.45 -13.55 -5.83
CA ASP A 58 -9.89 -13.27 -5.85
C ASP A 58 -10.47 -13.30 -4.43
N GLY A 59 -10.13 -14.33 -3.64
CA GLY A 59 -10.54 -14.42 -2.24
C GLY A 59 -9.97 -13.28 -1.39
N ALA A 60 -8.70 -12.93 -1.58
CA ALA A 60 -8.12 -11.76 -0.91
C ALA A 60 -8.82 -10.45 -1.34
N GLY A 61 -9.23 -10.35 -2.61
CA GLY A 61 -9.96 -9.21 -3.15
C GLY A 61 -11.33 -9.00 -2.51
N VAL A 62 -12.06 -10.09 -2.26
CA VAL A 62 -13.35 -10.03 -1.54
C VAL A 62 -13.18 -9.40 -0.16
N LEU A 63 -12.16 -9.81 0.60
CA LEU A 63 -11.88 -9.29 1.94
C LEU A 63 -11.52 -7.79 1.91
N LEU A 64 -10.65 -7.39 0.97
CA LEU A 64 -10.25 -5.99 0.81
C LEU A 64 -11.42 -5.09 0.40
N VAL A 65 -12.26 -5.55 -0.53
CA VAL A 65 -13.45 -4.83 -0.97
C VAL A 65 -14.45 -4.66 0.17
N GLU A 66 -14.69 -5.71 0.95
CA GLU A 66 -15.60 -5.63 2.10
C GLU A 66 -15.11 -4.60 3.13
N ALA A 67 -13.82 -4.64 3.47
CA ALA A 67 -13.22 -3.69 4.39
C ALA A 67 -13.27 -2.24 3.84
N ALA A 68 -12.98 -2.04 2.55
CA ALA A 68 -13.04 -0.73 1.91
C ALA A 68 -14.43 -0.11 2.00
N ARG A 69 -15.48 -0.91 1.71
CA ARG A 69 -16.88 -0.48 1.83
C ARG A 69 -17.26 -0.16 3.27
N LYS A 70 -16.80 -0.95 4.24
CA LYS A 70 -17.04 -0.65 5.67
C LYS A 70 -16.37 0.65 6.11
N LEU A 71 -15.17 0.94 5.61
CA LEU A 71 -14.49 2.22 5.88
C LEU A 71 -15.23 3.40 5.24
N GLU A 72 -15.68 3.26 3.99
CA GLU A 72 -16.50 4.28 3.32
C GLU A 72 -17.82 4.53 4.07
N ALA A 73 -18.54 3.46 4.42
CA ALA A 73 -19.76 3.55 5.22
C ALA A 73 -19.52 4.15 6.63
N GLY A 74 -18.33 3.96 7.17
CA GLY A 74 -17.87 4.58 8.42
C GLY A 74 -17.54 6.07 8.31
N GLY A 75 -17.57 6.66 7.09
CA GLY A 75 -17.31 8.07 6.85
C GLY A 75 -15.88 8.38 6.40
N ALA A 76 -15.12 7.41 5.89
CA ALA A 76 -13.89 7.70 5.18
C ALA A 76 -14.18 8.51 3.91
N GLU A 77 -13.33 9.48 3.60
CA GLU A 77 -13.42 10.36 2.42
C GLU A 77 -12.25 10.15 1.44
N GLY A 78 -11.40 9.16 1.72
CA GLY A 78 -10.30 8.69 0.90
C GLY A 78 -9.66 7.46 1.53
N LEU A 79 -9.15 6.54 0.71
CA LEU A 79 -8.57 5.27 1.15
C LEU A 79 -7.06 5.21 0.93
N LEU A 80 -6.38 4.46 1.78
CA LEU A 80 -5.01 4.02 1.61
C LEU A 80 -4.92 2.51 1.85
N LEU A 81 -4.18 1.82 0.98
CA LEU A 81 -3.69 0.47 1.23
C LEU A 81 -2.31 0.58 1.88
N CYS A 82 -2.19 0.16 3.13
CA CYS A 82 -0.94 0.27 3.91
C CYS A 82 0.05 -0.87 3.59
N THR A 83 0.18 -1.23 2.30
CA THR A 83 1.03 -2.33 1.84
C THR A 83 1.29 -2.19 0.34
N ASN A 84 2.49 -2.56 -0.13
CA ASN A 84 2.82 -2.53 -1.56
C ASN A 84 2.12 -3.68 -2.31
N THR A 85 2.25 -4.91 -1.82
CA THR A 85 1.81 -6.12 -2.53
C THR A 85 0.32 -6.08 -2.89
N MET A 86 -0.54 -5.62 -1.97
CA MET A 86 -1.99 -5.63 -2.20
C MET A 86 -2.48 -4.56 -3.17
N HIS A 87 -1.61 -3.67 -3.66
CA HIS A 87 -1.96 -2.81 -4.79
C HIS A 87 -2.19 -3.60 -6.09
N LYS A 88 -1.83 -4.89 -6.12
CA LYS A 88 -2.31 -5.83 -7.15
C LYS A 88 -3.84 -5.83 -7.29
N LEU A 89 -4.55 -5.53 -6.20
CA LEU A 89 -6.02 -5.49 -6.13
C LEU A 89 -6.56 -4.04 -6.02
N ALA A 90 -5.71 -3.03 -6.24
CA ALA A 90 -6.09 -1.62 -6.10
C ALA A 90 -7.28 -1.24 -6.99
N ASP A 91 -7.29 -1.70 -8.25
CA ASP A 91 -8.37 -1.39 -9.19
C ASP A 91 -9.71 -2.01 -8.75
N GLN A 92 -9.67 -3.25 -8.23
CA GLN A 92 -10.85 -3.91 -7.68
C GLN A 92 -11.38 -3.17 -6.44
N VAL A 93 -10.49 -2.75 -5.54
CA VAL A 93 -10.85 -1.93 -4.36
C VAL A 93 -11.44 -0.59 -4.79
N GLN A 94 -10.77 0.13 -5.69
CA GLN A 94 -11.23 1.44 -6.18
C GLN A 94 -12.59 1.34 -6.88
N ALA A 95 -12.83 0.28 -7.66
CA ALA A 95 -14.12 0.08 -8.32
C ALA A 95 -15.27 -0.24 -7.33
N SER A 96 -14.96 -0.62 -6.10
CA SER A 96 -15.95 -1.05 -5.11
C SER A 96 -16.50 0.06 -4.22
N VAL A 97 -15.89 1.24 -4.27
CA VAL A 97 -16.19 2.43 -3.45
C VAL A 97 -16.27 3.69 -4.32
N SER A 98 -16.91 4.73 -3.81
CA SER A 98 -17.03 6.04 -4.50
C SER A 98 -15.93 7.04 -4.10
N ILE A 99 -15.25 6.81 -2.98
CA ILE A 99 -14.13 7.63 -2.50
C ILE A 99 -12.80 7.29 -3.19
N PRO A 100 -11.87 8.25 -3.30
CA PRO A 100 -10.59 8.02 -3.99
C PRO A 100 -9.67 7.10 -3.19
N LEU A 101 -9.04 6.14 -3.87
CA LEU A 101 -7.91 5.36 -3.38
C LEU A 101 -6.60 6.05 -3.75
N ILE A 102 -5.80 6.41 -2.73
CA ILE A 102 -4.48 6.98 -2.94
C ILE A 102 -3.50 5.84 -3.22
N HIS A 103 -3.18 5.62 -4.49
CA HIS A 103 -2.28 4.55 -4.91
C HIS A 103 -0.83 4.85 -4.50
N ILE A 104 -0.16 3.91 -3.81
CA ILE A 104 1.18 4.15 -3.26
C ILE A 104 2.23 4.42 -4.35
N ALA A 105 2.18 3.68 -5.47
CA ALA A 105 3.12 3.88 -6.58
C ALA A 105 2.98 5.27 -7.23
N ASP A 106 1.79 5.90 -7.20
CA ASP A 106 1.61 7.27 -7.71
C ASP A 106 2.35 8.27 -6.83
N ALA A 107 2.17 8.16 -5.51
CA ALA A 107 2.88 9.00 -4.55
C ALA A 107 4.41 8.84 -4.66
N THR A 108 4.87 7.59 -4.81
CA THR A 108 6.30 7.30 -5.01
C THR A 108 6.83 7.87 -6.32
N ALA A 109 6.12 7.70 -7.43
CA ALA A 109 6.58 8.18 -8.73
C ALA A 109 6.71 9.72 -8.77
N VAL A 110 5.73 10.43 -8.18
CA VAL A 110 5.79 11.89 -8.03
C VAL A 110 7.02 12.31 -7.22
N ALA A 111 7.32 11.61 -6.12
CA ALA A 111 8.49 11.91 -5.30
C ALA A 111 9.81 11.67 -6.05
N VAL A 112 9.93 10.54 -6.77
CA VAL A 112 11.11 10.20 -7.59
C VAL A 112 11.34 11.26 -8.67
N LYS A 113 10.30 11.65 -9.39
CA LYS A 113 10.38 12.71 -10.42
C LYS A 113 10.79 14.06 -9.82
N ARG A 114 10.22 14.42 -8.68
CA ARG A 114 10.57 15.67 -7.99
C ARG A 114 12.04 15.70 -7.56
N ALA A 115 12.64 14.55 -7.27
CA ALA A 115 14.06 14.42 -6.98
C ALA A 115 14.96 14.45 -8.25
N GLY A 116 14.40 14.62 -9.45
CA GLY A 116 15.15 14.61 -10.70
C GLY A 116 15.64 13.22 -11.13
N MET A 117 15.11 12.16 -10.52
CA MET A 117 15.53 10.78 -10.76
C MET A 117 14.59 10.09 -11.76
N GLN A 118 15.11 9.12 -12.52
CA GLN A 118 14.34 8.38 -13.52
C GLN A 118 14.42 6.85 -13.36
N ARG A 119 15.44 6.33 -12.66
CA ARG A 119 15.73 4.88 -12.62
C ARG A 119 15.89 4.37 -11.17
N PRO A 120 14.82 4.34 -10.37
CA PRO A 120 14.91 3.92 -8.97
C PRO A 120 15.17 2.41 -8.85
N ALA A 121 15.89 1.99 -7.81
CA ALA A 121 15.93 0.59 -7.41
C ALA A 121 14.64 0.24 -6.64
N LEU A 122 13.99 -0.86 -7.01
CA LEU A 122 12.77 -1.37 -6.36
C LEU A 122 13.11 -2.64 -5.57
N LEU A 123 13.05 -2.53 -4.23
CA LEU A 123 13.17 -3.65 -3.30
C LEU A 123 11.81 -3.85 -2.63
N ALA A 124 11.24 -5.04 -2.78
CA ALA A 124 9.92 -5.37 -2.25
C ALA A 124 9.76 -6.89 -2.22
N THR A 125 8.55 -7.38 -1.95
CA THR A 125 8.21 -8.80 -2.15
C THR A 125 8.45 -9.21 -3.61
N ARG A 126 8.68 -10.51 -3.86
CA ARG A 126 8.82 -11.07 -5.21
C ARG A 126 7.65 -10.64 -6.11
N PHE A 127 6.42 -10.69 -5.59
CA PHE A 127 5.22 -10.22 -6.29
C PHE A 127 5.36 -8.80 -6.85
N THR A 128 5.82 -7.85 -6.02
CA THR A 128 5.95 -6.44 -6.40
C THR A 128 7.12 -6.20 -7.36
N MET A 129 8.20 -6.96 -7.22
CA MET A 129 9.40 -6.81 -8.07
C MET A 129 9.24 -7.49 -9.45
N GLU A 130 8.41 -8.53 -9.55
CA GLU A 130 8.27 -9.34 -10.77
C GLU A 130 6.99 -9.05 -11.56
N GLN A 131 5.90 -8.60 -10.91
CA GLN A 131 4.63 -8.35 -11.59
C GLN A 131 4.42 -6.88 -11.96
N ASP A 132 3.51 -6.65 -12.91
CA ASP A 132 3.33 -5.34 -13.55
C ASP A 132 2.52 -4.33 -12.73
N PHE A 133 1.72 -4.76 -11.74
CA PHE A 133 0.81 -3.86 -11.01
C PHE A 133 1.52 -2.65 -10.34
N TYR A 134 2.80 -2.82 -9.97
CA TYR A 134 3.62 -1.74 -9.42
C TYR A 134 4.59 -1.18 -10.46
N LYS A 135 5.43 -2.05 -11.05
CA LYS A 135 6.47 -1.65 -12.01
C LYS A 135 5.90 -1.12 -13.31
N GLY A 136 4.88 -1.78 -13.85
CA GLY A 136 4.13 -1.33 -15.02
C GLY A 136 3.55 0.06 -14.75
N ARG A 137 2.92 0.27 -13.60
CA ARG A 137 2.41 1.61 -13.23
C ARG A 137 3.49 2.70 -13.21
N LEU A 138 4.65 2.43 -12.60
CA LEU A 138 5.78 3.37 -12.63
C LEU A 138 6.30 3.64 -14.05
N THR A 139 6.30 2.63 -14.90
CA THR A 139 6.87 2.69 -16.25
C THR A 139 5.91 3.33 -17.24
N GLU A 140 4.68 2.85 -17.30
CA GLU A 140 3.68 3.22 -18.30
C GLU A 140 3.03 4.57 -18.00
N ILE A 141 2.69 4.85 -16.74
CA ILE A 141 2.03 6.12 -16.37
C ILE A 141 3.05 7.23 -16.15
N TYR A 142 4.20 6.91 -15.56
CA TYR A 142 5.19 7.92 -15.15
C TYR A 142 6.46 7.92 -15.99
N GLY A 143 6.70 6.97 -16.89
CA GLY A 143 7.92 6.95 -17.70
C GLY A 143 9.20 6.74 -16.88
N LEU A 144 9.10 6.11 -15.71
CA LEU A 144 10.26 5.72 -14.91
C LEU A 144 10.79 4.37 -15.40
N SER A 145 12.05 4.05 -15.13
CA SER A 145 12.64 2.74 -15.45
C SER A 145 13.15 2.06 -14.18
N PRO A 146 12.24 1.49 -13.35
CA PRO A 146 12.63 0.84 -12.11
C PRO A 146 13.52 -0.37 -12.38
N VAL A 147 14.59 -0.52 -11.61
CA VAL A 147 15.48 -1.68 -11.66
C VAL A 147 15.25 -2.57 -10.45
N VAL A 148 15.31 -3.88 -10.64
CA VAL A 148 15.14 -4.89 -9.58
C VAL A 148 16.39 -5.75 -9.49
N PRO A 149 16.65 -6.39 -8.33
CA PRO A 149 17.73 -7.37 -8.22
C PRO A 149 17.59 -8.53 -9.20
N ASP A 150 18.67 -9.30 -9.36
CA ASP A 150 18.62 -10.61 -10.02
C ASP A 150 17.76 -11.61 -9.24
N ALA A 151 17.60 -12.83 -9.77
CA ALA A 151 16.72 -13.82 -9.16
C ALA A 151 17.12 -14.14 -7.69
N ALA A 152 18.41 -14.35 -7.43
CA ALA A 152 18.91 -14.63 -6.08
C ALA A 152 18.66 -13.46 -5.11
N GLY A 153 18.87 -12.23 -5.56
CA GLY A 153 18.60 -11.04 -4.77
C GLY A 153 17.11 -10.87 -4.46
N ARG A 154 16.22 -11.15 -5.43
CA ARG A 154 14.77 -11.08 -5.22
C ARG A 154 14.28 -12.12 -4.22
N ASP A 155 14.84 -13.32 -4.26
CA ASP A 155 14.52 -14.40 -3.33
C ASP A 155 14.96 -14.07 -1.91
N MET A 156 16.17 -13.53 -1.76
CA MET A 156 16.67 -13.07 -0.47
C MET A 156 15.79 -11.99 0.14
N VAL A 157 15.45 -10.94 -0.63
CA VAL A 157 14.61 -9.84 -0.13
C VAL A 157 13.22 -10.35 0.26
N HIS A 158 12.60 -11.20 -0.55
CA HIS A 158 11.30 -11.78 -0.24
C HIS A 158 11.31 -12.60 1.06
N ARG A 159 12.33 -13.45 1.24
CA ARG A 159 12.50 -14.26 2.44
C ARG A 159 12.63 -13.39 3.69
N VAL A 160 13.52 -12.38 3.68
CA VAL A 160 13.74 -11.47 4.82
C VAL A 160 12.43 -10.75 5.20
N ILE A 161 11.63 -10.32 4.23
CA ILE A 161 10.34 -9.67 4.52
C ILE A 161 9.42 -10.59 5.32
N TYR A 162 9.19 -11.82 4.85
CA TYR A 162 8.22 -12.72 5.49
C TYR A 162 8.74 -13.43 6.76
N GLU A 163 10.04 -13.68 6.85
CA GLU A 163 10.63 -14.46 7.96
C GLU A 163 11.19 -13.58 9.08
N GLU A 164 11.52 -12.31 8.82
CA GLU A 164 12.26 -11.47 9.77
C GLU A 164 11.59 -10.12 10.07
N LEU A 165 10.78 -9.57 9.15
CA LEU A 165 10.21 -8.22 9.28
C LEU A 165 8.69 -8.18 9.54
N CYS A 166 7.99 -9.30 9.33
CA CYS A 166 6.55 -9.44 9.49
C CYS A 166 6.18 -10.27 10.74
#